data_AF-A0A9E1IMD6-F1
#
_entry.id   AF-A0A9E1IMD6-F1
#
_cell.length_a   1.000
_cell.length_b   1.000
_cell.length_c   1.000
_cell.angle_alpha   90.00
_cell.angle_beta   90.00
_cell.angle_gamma   90.00
#
_symmetry.space_group_name_H-M   'P 1'
#
loop_
_entity.id
_entity.type
_entity.pdbx_description
1 polymer ?
#
loop_
_entity_poly.entity_id
_entity_poly.type
_entity_poly.pdbx_seq_one_letter_code
_entity_poly.pdbx_strand_id
1 'polypeptide(L)'
;MTMRHQCLLCGGSCDGVHVNLLNPDEKAQIKRLGKRLKVRRPVLNNALRQEHGRCVFLQPDNKCIIHSRLGVEAKPMVCHQYPLIGVQVNGERRWGIDPGCYATFETWRSGPSLEPPPSAFGLVRQLDDETKRLETMVLHLLRQPDMSMAKLVHGLTNTKLDEFCGSIKSRLGDFPLAEILGRPVSGKLLGRILEPLVHLLQSTNPLPTVLTLDPLLDAFALHATTNMIRLVLAPHLPPPHVALLMCMGTTMAAAIHDDPAQSGRLLSAWSRVVRLPVRRPHR
;
A
#
# COMPACT_ATOMS: atom_id res chain seq x y z
N MET A 1 6.97 11.28 -15.07
CA MET A 1 7.53 10.98 -13.74
C MET A 1 8.12 9.59 -13.79
N THR A 2 9.42 9.46 -13.56
CA THR A 2 10.10 8.16 -13.52
C THR A 2 9.75 7.45 -12.22
N MET A 3 9.28 6.21 -12.28
CA MET A 3 8.98 5.43 -11.09
C MET A 3 10.24 4.67 -10.66
N ARG A 4 10.56 4.74 -9.36
CA ARG A 4 11.75 4.13 -8.80
C ARG A 4 11.39 3.22 -7.65
N HIS A 5 12.02 2.05 -7.58
CA HIS A 5 11.83 1.14 -6.46
C HIS A 5 12.91 0.06 -6.40
N GLN A 6 13.26 -0.39 -5.19
CA GLN A 6 14.08 -1.57 -4.96
C GLN A 6 13.49 -2.42 -3.83
N CYS A 7 13.46 -3.74 -4.03
CA CYS A 7 13.07 -4.64 -2.96
C CYS A 7 14.17 -4.72 -1.89
N LEU A 8 13.89 -4.24 -0.68
CA LEU A 8 14.84 -4.25 0.45
C LEU A 8 14.76 -5.51 1.34
N LEU A 9 14.12 -6.58 0.86
CA LEU A 9 13.96 -7.83 1.61
C LEU A 9 13.26 -7.66 2.99
N CYS A 10 12.43 -6.63 3.16
CA CYS A 10 11.77 -6.34 4.44
C CYS A 10 10.64 -7.30 4.84
N GLY A 11 10.16 -8.12 3.89
CA GLY A 11 9.10 -9.12 4.14
C GLY A 11 7.67 -8.60 4.12
N GLY A 12 7.46 -7.29 4.27
CA GLY A 12 6.13 -6.66 4.32
C GLY A 12 5.21 -7.02 3.16
N SER A 13 5.77 -6.93 1.96
CA SER A 13 5.09 -7.21 0.70
C SER A 13 4.77 -8.68 0.47
N CYS A 14 5.41 -9.58 1.22
CA CYS A 14 5.22 -11.02 1.11
C CYS A 14 4.24 -11.56 2.16
N ASP A 15 3.76 -10.70 3.06
CA ASP A 15 2.81 -11.04 4.12
C ASP A 15 1.40 -10.55 3.77
N GLY A 16 0.41 -11.46 3.78
CA GLY A 16 -0.98 -11.15 3.44
C GLY A 16 -1.24 -10.85 1.95
N VAL A 17 -0.35 -11.23 1.04
CA VAL A 17 -0.53 -11.03 -0.42
C VAL A 17 -0.62 -12.36 -1.15
N HIS A 18 -1.72 -12.56 -1.88
CA HIS A 18 -1.92 -13.74 -2.72
C HIS A 18 -1.24 -13.53 -4.09
N VAL A 19 -0.25 -14.35 -4.41
CA VAL A 19 0.56 -14.21 -5.62
C VAL A 19 0.14 -15.28 -6.63
N ASN A 20 -0.65 -14.88 -7.63
CA ASN A 20 -1.02 -15.74 -8.75
C ASN A 20 0.17 -15.92 -9.70
N LEU A 21 0.44 -17.15 -10.11
CA LEU A 21 1.49 -17.47 -11.08
C LEU A 21 0.91 -17.29 -12.49
N LEU A 22 1.64 -16.56 -13.33
CA LEU A 22 1.10 -16.06 -14.60
C LEU A 22 1.09 -17.11 -15.69
N ASN A 23 2.01 -18.09 -15.62
CA ASN A 23 2.16 -19.09 -16.68
C ASN A 23 2.74 -20.43 -16.16
N PRO A 24 2.71 -21.51 -16.98
CA PRO A 24 3.26 -22.81 -16.62
C PRO A 24 4.76 -22.81 -16.30
N ASP A 25 5.54 -21.93 -16.94
CA ASP A 25 7.00 -21.86 -16.74
C ASP A 25 7.35 -21.30 -15.37
N GLU A 26 6.68 -20.25 -14.92
CA GLU A 26 6.79 -19.73 -13.55
C GLU A 26 6.40 -20.79 -12.53
N LYS A 27 5.33 -21.55 -12.81
CA LYS A 27 4.92 -22.68 -11.96
C LYS A 27 5.99 -23.75 -11.88
N ALA A 28 6.64 -24.07 -13.00
CA ALA A 28 7.76 -25.00 -13.03
C ALA A 28 8.98 -24.44 -12.28
N GLN A 29 9.31 -23.17 -12.45
CA GLN A 29 10.39 -22.48 -11.73
C GLN A 29 10.16 -22.53 -10.22
N ILE A 30 8.95 -22.19 -9.75
CA ILE A 30 8.62 -22.23 -8.33
C ILE A 30 8.70 -23.64 -7.75
N LYS A 31 8.27 -24.67 -8.51
CA LYS A 31 8.43 -26.07 -8.07
C LYS A 31 9.92 -26.45 -7.94
N ARG A 32 10.78 -26.04 -8.88
CA ARG A 32 12.24 -26.25 -8.81
C ARG A 32 12.85 -25.53 -7.61
N LEU A 33 12.49 -24.27 -7.39
CA LEU A 33 12.91 -23.49 -6.22
C LEU A 33 12.48 -24.15 -4.91
N GLY A 34 11.23 -24.62 -4.84
CA GLY A 34 10.74 -25.35 -3.67
C GLY A 34 11.53 -26.62 -3.38
N LYS A 35 11.87 -27.41 -4.40
CA LYS A 35 12.76 -28.59 -4.25
C LYS A 35 14.14 -28.17 -3.72
N ARG A 36 14.76 -27.16 -4.32
CA ARG A 36 16.09 -26.64 -3.93
C ARG A 36 16.11 -26.11 -2.49
N LEU A 37 15.05 -25.43 -2.08
CA LEU A 37 14.94 -24.74 -0.80
C LEU A 37 14.22 -25.57 0.27
N LYS A 38 13.88 -26.83 -0.04
CA LYS A 38 13.14 -27.76 0.83
C LYS A 38 11.75 -27.23 1.26
N VAL A 39 11.11 -26.39 0.44
CA VAL A 39 9.74 -25.91 0.62
C VAL A 39 8.77 -26.88 -0.03
N ARG A 40 7.96 -27.57 0.78
CA ARG A 40 6.99 -28.57 0.30
C ARG A 40 5.81 -27.90 -0.40
N ARG A 41 5.38 -28.47 -1.53
CA ARG A 41 4.18 -28.07 -2.30
C ARG A 41 4.08 -26.54 -2.47
N PRO A 42 5.07 -25.84 -3.05
CA PRO A 42 5.11 -24.37 -3.05
C PRO A 42 4.00 -23.69 -3.87
N VAL A 43 3.23 -24.47 -4.64
CA VAL A 43 2.13 -24.00 -5.49
C VAL A 43 0.82 -24.67 -5.08
N LEU A 44 -0.25 -23.88 -4.98
CA LEU A 44 -1.62 -24.34 -4.79
C LEU A 44 -2.54 -23.50 -5.68
N ASN A 45 -3.46 -24.13 -6.44
CA ASN A 45 -4.46 -23.45 -7.29
C ASN A 45 -3.89 -22.34 -8.19
N ASN A 46 -2.76 -22.61 -8.87
CA ASN A 46 -2.04 -21.64 -9.72
C ASN A 46 -1.53 -20.38 -8.99
N ALA A 47 -1.38 -20.43 -7.67
CA ALA A 47 -0.76 -19.37 -6.88
C ALA A 47 0.38 -19.91 -6.01
N LEU A 48 1.24 -19.02 -5.53
CA LEU A 48 2.14 -19.34 -4.42
C LEU A 48 1.30 -19.76 -3.22
N ARG A 49 1.60 -20.94 -2.70
CA ARG A 49 0.93 -21.43 -1.51
C ARG A 49 1.22 -20.49 -0.33
N GLN A 50 0.22 -20.32 0.52
CA GLN A 50 0.36 -19.61 1.77
C GLN A 50 0.19 -20.57 2.96
N GLU A 51 0.85 -20.26 4.07
CA GLU A 51 0.65 -20.87 5.39
C GLU A 51 0.37 -19.75 6.39
N HIS A 52 -0.78 -19.80 7.06
CA HIS A 52 -1.20 -18.78 8.03
C HIS A 52 -1.12 -17.34 7.48
N GLY A 53 -1.56 -17.13 6.24
CA GLY A 53 -1.54 -15.82 5.57
C GLY A 53 -0.17 -15.38 5.03
N ARG A 54 0.88 -16.19 5.20
CA ARG A 54 2.26 -15.88 4.78
C ARG A 54 2.64 -16.70 3.56
N CYS A 55 3.40 -16.11 2.63
CA CYS A 55 4.01 -16.89 1.54
C CYS A 55 4.89 -18.03 2.11
N VAL A 56 4.82 -19.23 1.55
CA VAL A 56 5.62 -20.40 1.99
C VAL A 56 7.14 -20.24 1.83
N PHE A 57 7.58 -19.21 1.12
CA PHE A 57 8.99 -18.83 1.03
C PHE A 57 9.40 -17.79 2.09
N LEU A 58 8.49 -17.31 2.93
CA LEU A 58 8.76 -16.34 3.97
C LEU A 58 9.26 -17.03 5.25
N GLN A 59 10.47 -16.71 5.68
CA GLN A 59 11.11 -17.29 6.86
C GLN A 59 10.56 -16.67 8.16
N PRO A 60 10.85 -17.24 9.35
CA PRO A 60 10.41 -16.68 10.63
C PRO A 60 10.83 -15.22 10.86
N ASP A 61 11.99 -14.81 10.33
CA ASP A 61 12.50 -13.43 10.37
C ASP A 61 11.86 -12.49 9.33
N ASN A 62 10.83 -12.95 8.62
CA ASN A 62 10.16 -12.26 7.51
C ASN A 62 11.02 -12.03 6.26
N LYS A 63 12.16 -12.71 6.11
CA LYS A 63 12.92 -12.66 4.85
C LYS A 63 12.44 -13.72 3.88
N CYS A 64 12.33 -13.38 2.60
CA CYS A 64 12.04 -14.35 1.56
C CYS A 64 13.27 -15.22 1.31
N ILE A 65 13.15 -16.54 1.51
CA ILE A 65 14.27 -17.49 1.41
C ILE A 65 14.85 -17.59 -0.01
N ILE A 66 14.05 -17.31 -1.04
CA ILE A 66 14.55 -17.21 -2.43
C ILE A 66 15.52 -16.05 -2.52
N HIS A 67 15.12 -14.86 -2.08
CA HIS A 67 15.95 -13.66 -2.14
C HIS A 67 17.18 -13.80 -1.22
N SER A 68 16.98 -14.21 0.04
CA SER A 68 18.05 -14.24 1.03
C SER A 68 19.16 -15.26 0.71
N ARG A 69 18.83 -16.38 0.07
CA ARG A 69 19.81 -17.44 -0.24
C ARG A 69 20.28 -17.48 -1.69
N LEU A 70 19.42 -17.08 -2.63
CA LEU A 70 19.67 -17.23 -4.06
C LEU A 70 19.77 -15.89 -4.81
N GLY A 71 19.58 -14.76 -4.11
CA GLY A 71 19.60 -13.43 -4.68
C GLY A 71 18.26 -13.00 -5.28
N VAL A 72 18.13 -11.70 -5.58
CA VAL A 72 16.91 -11.12 -6.13
C VAL A 72 16.54 -11.74 -7.48
N GLU A 73 17.53 -12.05 -8.33
CA GLU A 73 17.37 -12.61 -9.68
C GLU A 73 16.76 -14.03 -9.70
N ALA A 74 16.81 -14.75 -8.58
CA ALA A 74 16.20 -16.06 -8.48
C ALA A 74 14.68 -16.02 -8.27
N LYS A 75 14.11 -14.84 -7.98
CA LYS A 75 12.67 -14.69 -7.76
C LYS A 75 11.91 -14.93 -9.08
N PRO A 76 10.67 -15.47 -9.02
CA PRO A 76 9.84 -15.55 -10.21
C PRO A 76 9.45 -14.16 -10.71
N MET A 77 9.12 -14.02 -11.99
CA MET A 77 8.77 -12.74 -12.63
C MET A 77 7.66 -12.01 -11.88
N VAL A 78 6.60 -12.71 -11.44
CA VAL A 78 5.52 -12.10 -10.65
C VAL A 78 6.02 -11.45 -9.35
N CYS A 79 7.07 -11.96 -8.73
CA CYS A 79 7.67 -11.37 -7.54
C CYS A 79 8.68 -10.24 -7.85
N HIS A 80 9.14 -10.11 -9.10
CA HIS A 80 9.86 -8.94 -9.60
C HIS A 80 8.89 -7.81 -10.01
N GLN A 81 7.71 -8.18 -10.48
CA GLN A 81 6.68 -7.22 -10.86
C GLN A 81 6.22 -6.41 -9.64
N TYR A 82 5.91 -7.04 -8.51
CA TYR A 82 5.54 -6.28 -7.32
C TYR A 82 6.72 -5.41 -6.81
N PRO A 83 6.52 -4.11 -6.50
CA PRO A 83 5.24 -3.38 -6.36
C PRO A 83 4.78 -2.60 -7.60
N LEU A 84 5.37 -2.82 -8.77
CA LEU A 84 4.93 -2.22 -10.03
C LEU A 84 3.53 -2.75 -10.41
N ILE A 85 2.58 -1.83 -10.55
CA ILE A 85 1.21 -2.14 -10.97
C ILE A 85 0.96 -1.46 -12.31
N GLY A 86 0.48 -2.22 -13.28
CA GLY A 86 -0.11 -1.70 -14.52
C GLY A 86 -1.63 -1.87 -14.48
N VAL A 87 -2.36 -0.85 -14.93
CA VAL A 87 -3.82 -0.87 -15.02
C VAL A 87 -4.26 -0.20 -16.33
N GLN A 88 -5.31 -0.74 -16.93
CA GLN A 88 -6.01 -0.13 -18.05
C GLN A 88 -7.29 0.53 -17.50
N VAL A 89 -7.35 1.86 -17.53
CA VAL A 89 -8.49 2.63 -17.02
C VAL A 89 -9.17 3.32 -18.20
N ASN A 90 -10.41 2.93 -18.52
CA ASN A 90 -11.14 3.44 -19.69
C ASN A 90 -10.32 3.35 -21.01
N GLY A 91 -9.53 2.28 -21.17
CA GLY A 91 -8.64 2.09 -22.33
C GLY A 91 -7.26 2.75 -22.21
N GLU A 92 -7.04 3.65 -21.25
CA GLU A 92 -5.74 4.27 -21.00
C GLU A 92 -4.83 3.34 -20.19
N ARG A 93 -3.60 3.12 -20.65
CA ARG A 93 -2.58 2.39 -19.87
C ARG A 93 -1.94 3.31 -18.84
N ARG A 94 -2.10 2.97 -17.56
CA ARG A 94 -1.49 3.65 -16.42
C ARG A 94 -0.64 2.66 -15.64
N TRP A 95 0.43 3.15 -15.05
CA TRP A 95 1.28 2.35 -14.20
C TRP A 95 1.95 3.19 -13.13
N GLY A 96 2.43 2.52 -12.07
CA GLY A 96 3.08 3.14 -10.93
C GLY A 96 3.44 2.12 -9.85
N ILE A 97 3.85 2.62 -8.68
CA ILE A 97 4.27 1.79 -7.55
C ILE A 97 3.13 1.68 -6.54
N ASP A 98 2.81 0.44 -6.17
CA ASP A 98 1.92 0.13 -5.06
C ASP A 98 2.50 0.73 -3.75
N PRO A 99 1.82 1.71 -3.12
CA PRO A 99 2.30 2.34 -1.89
C PRO A 99 2.24 1.43 -0.67
N GLY A 100 1.61 0.25 -0.81
CA GLY A 100 1.50 -0.78 0.22
C GLY A 100 2.77 -1.59 0.42
N CYS A 101 3.77 -1.40 -0.43
CA CYS A 101 5.10 -1.97 -0.23
C CYS A 101 5.86 -1.17 0.83
N TYR A 102 6.31 -1.84 1.89
CA TYR A 102 6.97 -1.18 3.02
C TYR A 102 8.36 -0.63 2.67
N ALA A 103 8.94 -1.07 1.56
CA ALA A 103 10.19 -0.53 1.06
C ALA A 103 9.99 0.70 0.15
N THR A 104 8.76 1.07 -0.22
CA THR A 104 8.52 2.19 -1.14
C THR A 104 8.98 3.51 -0.53
N PHE A 105 8.72 3.76 0.76
CA PHE A 105 9.19 4.98 1.43
C PHE A 105 10.71 5.19 1.29
N GLU A 106 11.49 4.12 1.42
CA GLU A 106 12.95 4.17 1.38
C GLU A 106 13.50 4.27 -0.06
N THR A 107 12.70 3.92 -1.07
CA THR A 107 13.23 3.68 -2.44
C THR A 107 12.56 4.50 -3.55
N TRP A 108 11.45 5.19 -3.29
CA TRP A 108 10.70 5.91 -4.33
C TRP A 108 11.48 7.07 -5.00
N ARG A 109 12.54 7.58 -4.34
CA ARG A 109 13.44 8.61 -4.90
C ARG A 109 14.76 8.05 -5.40
N SER A 110 15.34 7.09 -4.68
CA SER A 110 16.72 6.62 -4.86
C SER A 110 16.83 5.28 -5.58
N GLY A 111 15.72 4.53 -5.68
CA GLY A 111 15.69 3.22 -6.33
C GLY A 111 16.02 3.30 -7.83
N PRO A 112 16.32 2.15 -8.45
CA PRO A 112 16.44 2.06 -9.90
C PRO A 112 15.11 2.42 -10.55
N SER A 113 15.20 3.02 -11.74
CA SER A 113 14.02 3.24 -12.58
C SER A 113 13.41 1.90 -12.95
N LEU A 114 12.09 1.80 -12.86
CA LEU A 114 11.34 0.63 -13.29
C LEU A 114 10.55 0.95 -14.56
N GLU A 115 10.52 0.00 -15.49
CA GLU A 115 9.66 0.02 -16.66
C GLU A 115 8.64 -1.11 -16.55
N PRO A 116 7.34 -0.86 -16.84
CA PRO A 116 6.33 -1.91 -16.77
C PRO A 116 6.52 -2.93 -17.90
N PRO A 117 6.69 -4.22 -17.59
CA PRO A 117 6.61 -5.24 -18.62
C PRO A 117 5.20 -5.27 -19.23
N PRO A 118 5.00 -5.74 -20.46
CA PRO A 118 3.67 -5.86 -21.07
C PRO A 118 2.66 -6.62 -20.20
N SER A 119 3.13 -7.62 -19.44
CA SER A 119 2.34 -8.42 -18.52
C SER A 119 1.85 -7.66 -17.27
N ALA A 120 2.34 -6.44 -17.00
CA ALA A 120 1.90 -5.64 -15.86
C ALA A 120 0.47 -5.10 -16.03
N PHE A 121 -0.06 -4.99 -17.26
CA PHE A 121 -1.34 -4.34 -17.56
C PHE A 121 -2.56 -5.27 -17.57
N GLY A 122 -2.53 -6.33 -16.76
CA GLY A 122 -3.64 -7.30 -16.66
C GLY A 122 -4.87 -6.77 -15.92
N LEU A 123 -4.75 -5.68 -15.15
CA LEU A 123 -5.86 -5.09 -14.43
C LEU A 123 -6.65 -4.13 -15.34
N VAL A 124 -7.95 -4.37 -15.50
CA VAL A 124 -8.85 -3.46 -16.23
C VAL A 124 -9.82 -2.80 -15.27
N ARG A 125 -10.06 -1.50 -15.46
CA ARG A 125 -10.99 -0.67 -14.68
C ARG A 125 -11.80 0.21 -15.63
N GLN A 126 -13.07 0.36 -15.29
CA GLN A 126 -13.96 1.33 -15.90
C GLN A 126 -14.39 2.28 -14.81
N LEU A 127 -14.29 3.57 -15.08
CA LEU A 127 -14.78 4.62 -14.20
C LEU A 127 -15.99 5.26 -14.86
N ASP A 128 -17.02 5.56 -14.09
CA ASP A 128 -18.10 6.44 -14.55
C ASP A 128 -17.60 7.90 -14.69
N ASP A 129 -18.43 8.73 -15.33
CA ASP A 129 -18.04 10.11 -15.64
C ASP A 129 -17.86 10.98 -14.40
N GLU A 130 -18.63 10.73 -13.33
CA GLU A 130 -18.46 11.42 -12.06
C GLU A 130 -17.11 11.08 -11.43
N THR A 131 -16.76 9.79 -11.37
CA THR A 131 -15.49 9.31 -10.82
C THR A 131 -14.31 9.84 -11.64
N LYS A 132 -14.40 9.89 -12.97
CA LYS A 132 -13.38 10.51 -13.84
C LYS A 132 -13.19 12.00 -13.52
N ARG A 133 -14.30 12.73 -13.35
CA ARG A 133 -14.27 14.17 -13.00
C ARG A 133 -13.59 14.39 -11.65
N LEU A 134 -13.98 13.61 -10.65
CA LEU A 134 -13.39 13.67 -9.31
C LEU A 134 -11.91 13.26 -9.31
N GLU A 135 -11.53 12.23 -10.07
CA GLU A 135 -10.13 11.82 -10.25
C GLU A 135 -9.31 12.97 -10.84
N THR A 136 -9.80 13.59 -11.91
CA THR A 136 -9.13 14.71 -12.60
C THR A 136 -8.93 15.89 -11.65
N MET A 137 -9.95 16.25 -10.88
CA MET A 137 -9.88 17.31 -9.88
C MET A 137 -8.78 17.04 -8.84
N VAL A 138 -8.78 15.85 -8.22
CA VAL A 138 -7.81 15.53 -7.16
C VAL A 138 -6.39 15.42 -7.73
N LEU A 139 -6.21 14.79 -8.90
CA LEU A 139 -4.90 14.71 -9.56
C LEU A 139 -4.39 16.08 -10.01
N HIS A 140 -5.28 17.02 -10.36
CA HIS A 140 -4.89 18.41 -10.65
C HIS A 140 -4.38 19.13 -9.41
N LEU A 141 -5.05 18.96 -8.26
CA LEU A 141 -4.58 19.49 -6.98
C LEU A 141 -3.21 18.91 -6.61
N LEU A 142 -3.05 17.59 -6.67
CA LEU A 142 -1.80 16.90 -6.33
C LEU A 142 -0.58 17.32 -7.19
N ARG A 143 -0.81 17.92 -8.36
CA ARG A 143 0.25 18.38 -9.28
C ARG A 143 0.63 19.84 -9.11
N GLN A 144 -0.05 20.59 -8.24
CA GLN A 144 0.29 21.99 -8.04
C GLN A 144 1.72 22.12 -7.47
N PRO A 145 2.46 23.18 -7.85
CA PRO A 145 3.73 23.51 -7.20
C PRO A 145 3.55 23.67 -5.69
N ASP A 146 4.56 23.25 -4.93
CA ASP A 146 4.59 23.34 -3.46
C ASP A 146 3.38 22.71 -2.76
N MET A 147 2.73 21.73 -3.40
CA MET A 147 1.66 20.97 -2.78
C MET A 147 2.19 20.25 -1.53
N SER A 148 1.36 20.24 -0.48
CA SER A 148 1.59 19.53 0.78
C SER A 148 0.31 18.83 1.21
N MET A 149 0.39 17.88 2.14
CA MET A 149 -0.81 17.23 2.67
C MET A 149 -1.75 18.24 3.34
N ALA A 150 -1.21 19.28 3.98
CA ALA A 150 -2.01 20.36 4.55
C ALA A 150 -2.80 21.14 3.48
N LYS A 151 -2.14 21.51 2.37
CA LYS A 151 -2.81 22.19 1.24
C LYS A 151 -3.83 21.28 0.56
N LEU A 152 -3.56 19.97 0.47
CA LEU A 152 -4.49 19.00 -0.08
C LEU A 152 -5.77 18.88 0.77
N VAL A 153 -5.64 18.77 2.10
CA VAL A 153 -6.79 18.78 3.01
C VAL A 153 -7.62 20.05 2.83
N HIS A 154 -6.96 21.21 2.83
CA HIS A 154 -7.63 22.49 2.64
C HIS A 154 -8.37 22.55 1.30
N GLY A 155 -7.71 22.17 0.20
CA GLY A 155 -8.32 22.17 -1.13
C GLY A 155 -9.52 21.22 -1.28
N LEU A 156 -9.58 20.14 -0.49
CA LEU A 156 -10.68 19.16 -0.56
C LEU A 156 -11.83 19.43 0.42
N THR A 157 -11.56 20.12 1.52
CA THR A 157 -12.51 20.25 2.64
C THR A 157 -12.80 21.69 3.07
N ASN A 158 -11.99 22.64 2.60
CA ASN A 158 -11.95 24.01 3.11
C ASN A 158 -11.66 24.11 4.62
N THR A 159 -10.99 23.10 5.20
CA THR A 159 -10.56 23.08 6.61
C THR A 159 -9.05 23.11 6.72
N LYS A 160 -8.53 23.61 7.84
CA LYS A 160 -7.09 23.53 8.10
C LYS A 160 -6.71 22.12 8.56
N LEU A 161 -5.42 21.77 8.45
CA LEU A 161 -4.95 20.42 8.80
C LEU A 161 -5.19 20.11 10.28
N ASP A 162 -4.96 21.05 11.19
CA ASP A 162 -5.20 20.93 12.63
C ASP A 162 -6.68 20.65 12.96
N GLU A 163 -7.60 21.41 12.36
CA GLU A 163 -9.04 21.20 12.47
C GLU A 163 -9.45 19.82 11.95
N PHE A 164 -8.88 19.42 10.80
CA PHE A 164 -9.08 18.10 10.23
C PHE A 164 -8.60 17.00 11.18
N CYS A 165 -7.39 17.14 11.75
CA CYS A 165 -6.81 16.22 12.73
C CYS A 165 -7.71 16.03 13.95
N GLY A 166 -8.25 17.12 14.49
CA GLY A 166 -9.20 17.08 15.60
C GLY A 166 -10.44 16.23 15.34
N SER A 167 -10.84 16.10 14.06
CA SER A 167 -11.99 15.29 13.65
C SER A 167 -11.66 13.83 13.27
N ILE A 168 -10.39 13.45 13.15
CA ILE A 168 -10.02 12.10 12.67
C ILE A 168 -10.55 11.03 13.62
N LYS A 169 -10.35 11.20 14.93
CA LYS A 169 -10.80 10.20 15.91
C LYS A 169 -12.31 10.02 15.92
N SER A 170 -13.10 11.09 15.81
CA SER A 170 -14.56 10.95 15.74
C SER A 170 -15.02 10.29 14.44
N ARG A 171 -14.33 10.57 13.33
CA ARG A 171 -14.63 9.97 12.02
C ARG A 171 -14.21 8.50 11.91
N LEU A 172 -13.14 8.11 12.62
CA LEU A 172 -12.57 6.76 12.59
C LEU A 172 -12.87 5.95 13.86
N GLY A 173 -13.55 6.50 14.86
CA GLY A 173 -13.83 5.81 16.13
C GLY A 173 -14.61 4.52 15.93
N ASP A 174 -15.53 4.52 14.96
CA ASP A 174 -16.30 3.33 14.56
C ASP A 174 -15.64 2.54 13.41
N PHE A 175 -14.46 2.96 12.95
CA PHE A 175 -13.76 2.25 11.88
C PHE A 175 -13.27 0.90 12.43
N PRO A 176 -13.65 -0.23 11.82
CA PRO A 176 -13.43 -1.56 12.39
C PRO A 176 -11.99 -2.04 12.18
N LEU A 177 -10.98 -1.21 12.51
CA LEU A 177 -9.57 -1.51 12.27
C LEU A 177 -9.14 -2.78 13.00
N ALA A 178 -9.52 -2.92 14.27
CA ALA A 178 -9.21 -4.12 15.06
C ALA A 178 -9.82 -5.39 14.44
N GLU A 179 -11.07 -5.31 13.96
CA GLU A 179 -11.71 -6.42 13.25
C GLU A 179 -10.98 -6.75 11.94
N ILE A 180 -10.63 -5.74 11.15
CA ILE A 180 -9.86 -5.89 9.90
C ILE A 180 -8.53 -6.58 10.18
N LEU A 181 -7.81 -6.16 11.23
CA LEU A 181 -6.52 -6.73 11.61
C LEU A 181 -6.62 -8.16 12.14
N GLY A 182 -7.75 -8.51 12.78
CA GLY A 182 -8.04 -9.87 13.23
C GLY A 182 -8.35 -10.85 12.09
N ARG A 183 -8.56 -10.38 10.85
CA ARG A 183 -8.88 -11.27 9.72
C ARG A 183 -7.67 -12.13 9.34
N PRO A 184 -7.85 -13.44 9.03
CA PRO A 184 -6.76 -14.33 8.63
C PRO A 184 -5.95 -13.86 7.42
N VAL A 185 -6.53 -13.01 6.59
CA VAL A 185 -5.92 -12.45 5.37
C VAL A 185 -4.96 -11.29 5.65
N SER A 186 -5.02 -10.68 6.83
CA SER A 186 -4.32 -9.42 7.10
C SER A 186 -2.81 -9.60 7.32
N GLY A 187 -2.32 -10.81 7.57
CA GLY A 187 -0.89 -11.06 7.77
C GLY A 187 -0.38 -10.54 9.13
N LYS A 188 0.56 -11.25 9.74
CA LYS A 188 1.02 -10.95 11.12
C LYS A 188 1.83 -9.66 11.21
N LEU A 189 2.59 -9.32 10.19
CA LEU A 189 3.41 -8.11 10.14
C LEU A 189 2.56 -6.85 9.93
N LEU A 190 1.49 -6.93 9.13
CA LEU A 190 0.55 -5.82 9.00
C LEU A 190 -0.09 -5.48 10.35
N GLY A 191 -0.55 -6.49 11.09
CA GLY A 191 -1.10 -6.32 12.44
C GLY A 191 -0.11 -5.64 13.39
N ARG A 192 1.15 -6.11 13.43
CA ARG A 192 2.20 -5.50 14.27
C ARG A 192 2.52 -4.05 13.90
N ILE A 193 2.54 -3.72 12.61
CA ILE A 193 2.83 -2.34 12.18
C ILE A 193 1.65 -1.41 12.53
N LEU A 194 0.41 -1.89 12.43
CA LEU A 194 -0.78 -1.09 12.70
C LEU A 194 -1.22 -1.11 14.18
N GLU A 195 -0.60 -1.91 15.04
CA GLU A 195 -0.92 -1.99 16.47
C GLU A 195 -0.84 -0.62 17.17
N PRO A 196 0.21 0.21 16.98
CA PRO A 196 0.23 1.57 17.54
C PRO A 196 -0.95 2.43 17.07
N LEU A 197 -1.42 2.24 15.84
CA LEU A 197 -2.57 2.96 15.30
C LEU A 197 -3.88 2.52 15.96
N VAL A 198 -4.04 1.23 16.24
CA VAL A 198 -5.20 0.71 17.00
C VAL A 198 -5.22 1.33 18.39
N HIS A 199 -4.09 1.33 19.08
CA HIS A 199 -3.97 1.97 20.40
C HIS A 199 -4.28 3.46 20.35
N LEU A 200 -3.78 4.16 19.33
CA LEU A 200 -4.08 5.58 19.14
C LEU A 200 -5.58 5.81 18.98
N LEU A 201 -6.27 5.05 18.13
CA LEU A 201 -7.70 5.19 17.90
C LEU A 201 -8.56 4.83 19.12
N GLN A 202 -8.13 3.86 19.92
CA GLN A 202 -8.82 3.43 21.14
C GLN A 202 -8.54 4.34 22.35
N SER A 203 -7.44 5.09 22.34
CA SER A 203 -7.10 6.00 23.43
C SER A 203 -8.04 7.20 23.50
N THR A 204 -8.25 7.73 24.70
CA THR A 204 -8.99 8.98 24.94
C THR A 204 -8.16 10.24 24.66
N ASN A 205 -6.84 10.10 24.51
CA ASN A 205 -5.94 11.22 24.27
C ASN A 205 -6.23 11.89 22.93
N PRO A 206 -6.42 13.22 22.84
CA PRO A 206 -6.59 13.85 21.54
C PRO A 206 -5.34 13.65 20.66
N LEU A 207 -5.52 13.67 19.34
CA LEU A 207 -4.37 13.81 18.44
C LEU A 207 -3.71 15.17 18.68
N PRO A 208 -2.39 15.30 18.46
CA PRO A 208 -1.73 16.59 18.49
C PRO A 208 -2.47 17.58 17.58
N THR A 209 -2.86 18.73 18.14
CA THR A 209 -3.58 19.77 17.40
C THR A 209 -2.67 20.46 16.40
N VAL A 210 -1.38 20.64 16.72
CA VAL A 210 -0.38 21.14 15.79
C VAL A 210 0.47 19.96 15.33
N LEU A 211 0.35 19.62 14.04
CA LEU A 211 1.20 18.61 13.41
C LEU A 211 1.97 19.25 12.26
N THR A 212 3.28 19.40 12.45
CA THR A 212 4.21 19.72 11.36
C THR A 212 4.70 18.39 10.79
N LEU A 213 4.39 18.13 9.53
CA LEU A 213 4.88 16.94 8.85
C LEU A 213 6.34 17.13 8.46
N ASP A 214 7.14 16.09 8.67
CA ASP A 214 8.46 16.00 8.06
C ASP A 214 8.36 16.13 6.52
N PRO A 215 9.20 16.95 5.86
CA PRO A 215 9.10 17.18 4.42
C PRO A 215 9.26 15.93 3.56
N LEU A 216 10.04 14.94 4.01
CA LEU A 216 10.19 13.68 3.28
C LEU A 216 8.93 12.82 3.40
N LEU A 217 8.33 12.76 4.60
CA LEU A 217 7.04 12.09 4.82
C LEU A 217 5.91 12.75 4.02
N ASP A 218 5.80 14.08 4.06
CA ASP A 218 4.79 14.85 3.33
C ASP A 218 4.86 14.57 1.82
N ALA A 219 6.07 14.65 1.24
CA ALA A 219 6.28 14.35 -0.17
C ALA A 219 6.00 12.89 -0.53
N PHE A 220 6.34 11.94 0.36
CA PHE A 220 5.99 10.53 0.14
C PHE A 220 4.48 10.31 0.21
N ALA A 221 3.77 10.96 1.13
CA ALA A 221 2.32 10.85 1.26
C ALA A 221 1.60 11.35 0.00
N LEU A 222 2.06 12.46 -0.60
CA LEU A 222 1.56 12.93 -1.89
C LEU A 222 1.83 11.93 -3.03
N HIS A 223 3.03 11.35 -3.07
CA HIS A 223 3.39 10.32 -4.04
C HIS A 223 2.49 9.07 -3.89
N ALA A 224 2.33 8.57 -2.66
CA ALA A 224 1.49 7.43 -2.35
C ALA A 224 0.01 7.70 -2.70
N THR A 225 -0.50 8.88 -2.36
CA THR A 225 -1.88 9.29 -2.68
C THR A 225 -2.10 9.37 -4.18
N THR A 226 -1.15 9.94 -4.92
CA THR A 226 -1.17 9.98 -6.39
C THR A 226 -1.28 8.58 -6.97
N ASN A 227 -0.47 7.63 -6.50
CA ASN A 227 -0.51 6.26 -6.99
C ASN A 227 -1.79 5.52 -6.58
N MET A 228 -2.31 5.72 -5.36
CA MET A 228 -3.59 5.15 -4.92
C MET A 228 -4.74 5.51 -5.89
N ILE A 229 -4.79 6.77 -6.29
CA ILE A 229 -5.85 7.32 -7.17
C ILE A 229 -5.60 6.93 -8.62
N ARG A 230 -4.42 7.25 -9.18
CA ARG A 230 -4.08 6.99 -10.60
C ARG A 230 -4.22 5.53 -10.97
N LEU A 231 -3.87 4.62 -10.05
CA LEU A 231 -3.92 3.17 -10.26
C LEU A 231 -5.24 2.55 -9.80
N VAL A 232 -6.18 3.36 -9.29
CA VAL A 232 -7.51 2.94 -8.82
C VAL A 232 -7.40 1.77 -7.83
N LEU A 233 -6.51 1.90 -6.84
CA LEU A 233 -6.21 0.83 -5.88
C LEU A 233 -7.33 0.62 -4.85
N ALA A 234 -8.20 1.61 -4.66
CA ALA A 234 -9.40 1.54 -3.82
C ALA A 234 -10.65 1.86 -4.66
N PRO A 235 -11.05 0.99 -5.61
CA PRO A 235 -12.10 1.29 -6.59
C PRO A 235 -13.51 1.47 -5.99
N HIS A 236 -13.69 1.14 -4.71
CA HIS A 236 -14.95 1.27 -3.99
C HIS A 236 -15.10 2.64 -3.28
N LEU A 237 -14.09 3.51 -3.42
CA LEU A 237 -14.07 4.84 -2.80
C LEU A 237 -13.90 5.90 -3.90
N PRO A 238 -14.65 7.02 -3.82
CA PRO A 238 -14.40 8.15 -4.70
C PRO A 238 -13.00 8.74 -4.45
N PRO A 239 -12.30 9.27 -5.48
CA PRO A 239 -10.93 9.78 -5.35
C PRO A 239 -10.70 10.80 -4.21
N PRO A 240 -11.61 11.75 -3.91
CA PRO A 240 -11.44 12.66 -2.77
C PRO A 240 -11.40 11.92 -1.43
N HIS A 241 -12.20 10.86 -1.28
CA HIS A 241 -12.21 10.06 -0.05
C HIS A 241 -10.91 9.28 0.10
N VAL A 242 -10.37 8.74 -0.99
CA VAL A 242 -9.04 8.10 -0.98
C VAL A 242 -7.97 9.10 -0.55
N ALA A 243 -7.96 10.32 -1.10
CA ALA A 243 -7.02 11.36 -0.70
C ALA A 243 -7.14 11.71 0.79
N LEU A 244 -8.35 11.95 1.29
CA LEU A 244 -8.56 12.27 2.70
C LEU A 244 -8.15 11.14 3.64
N LEU A 245 -8.44 9.88 3.30
CA LEU A 245 -7.98 8.73 4.08
C LEU A 245 -6.45 8.63 4.09
N MET A 246 -5.78 8.94 2.98
CA MET A 246 -4.32 9.01 2.95
C MET A 246 -3.78 10.18 3.80
N CYS A 247 -4.45 11.33 3.82
CA CYS A 247 -4.14 12.42 4.76
C CYS A 247 -4.26 11.94 6.21
N MET A 248 -5.36 11.27 6.58
CA MET A 248 -5.56 10.75 7.93
C MET A 248 -4.44 9.78 8.33
N GLY A 249 -4.12 8.82 7.46
CA GLY A 249 -3.03 7.87 7.71
C GLY A 249 -1.67 8.53 7.90
N THR A 250 -1.40 9.58 7.13
CA THR A 250 -0.13 10.33 7.23
C THR A 250 -0.05 11.08 8.55
N THR A 251 -1.12 11.79 8.92
CA THR A 251 -1.22 12.50 10.20
C THR A 251 -1.04 11.55 11.38
N MET A 252 -1.76 10.42 11.37
CA MET A 252 -1.68 9.46 12.46
C MET A 252 -0.29 8.82 12.54
N ALA A 253 0.34 8.53 11.39
CA ALA A 253 1.69 7.98 11.38
C ALA A 253 2.71 8.95 12.01
N ALA A 254 2.68 10.22 11.61
CA ALA A 254 3.53 11.27 12.17
C ALA A 254 3.25 11.53 13.66
N ALA A 255 2.01 11.35 14.13
CA ALA A 255 1.67 11.46 15.55
C ALA A 255 2.16 10.26 16.40
N ILE A 256 2.46 9.12 15.77
CA ILE A 256 2.92 7.90 16.43
C ILE A 256 4.46 7.82 16.43
N HIS A 257 5.10 8.27 15.35
CA HIS A 257 6.53 8.12 15.14
C HIS A 257 7.20 9.43 14.71
N ASP A 258 8.22 9.83 15.46
CA ASP A 258 9.10 10.95 15.09
C ASP A 258 10.05 10.59 13.92
N ASP A 259 10.36 9.31 13.74
CA ASP A 259 11.18 8.82 12.62
C ASP A 259 10.34 8.73 11.33
N PRO A 260 10.66 9.51 10.28
CA PRO A 260 9.92 9.48 9.03
C PRO A 260 9.96 8.10 8.34
N ALA A 261 10.98 7.27 8.58
CA ALA A 261 11.03 5.92 8.03
C ALA A 261 9.98 4.98 8.66
N GLN A 262 9.79 5.04 9.98
CA GLN A 262 8.72 4.29 10.64
C GLN A 262 7.34 4.82 10.24
N SER A 263 7.18 6.14 10.18
CA SER A 263 5.95 6.78 9.68
C SER A 263 5.62 6.37 8.25
N GLY A 264 6.61 6.32 7.36
CA GLY A 264 6.45 5.85 5.99
C GLY A 264 6.01 4.40 5.90
N ARG A 265 6.59 3.51 6.72
CA ARG A 265 6.18 2.09 6.79
C ARG A 265 4.75 1.94 7.30
N LEU A 266 4.38 2.71 8.32
CA LEU A 266 3.03 2.75 8.86
C LEU A 266 2.03 3.26 7.82
N LEU A 267 2.38 4.30 7.05
CA LEU A 267 1.56 4.79 5.95
C LEU A 267 1.40 3.76 4.83
N SER A 268 2.45 2.99 4.51
CA SER A 268 2.35 1.88 3.57
C SER A 268 1.38 0.81 4.06
N ALA A 269 1.46 0.41 5.33
CA ALA A 269 0.50 -0.50 5.95
C ALA A 269 -0.94 0.06 5.91
N TRP A 270 -1.13 1.33 6.26
CA TRP A 270 -2.41 2.02 6.17
C TRP A 270 -2.98 2.01 4.75
N SER A 271 -2.15 2.27 3.73
CA SER A 271 -2.59 2.26 2.33
C SER A 271 -3.14 0.90 1.89
N ARG A 272 -2.74 -0.21 2.54
CA ARG A 272 -3.33 -1.54 2.31
C ARG A 272 -4.73 -1.64 2.93
N VAL A 273 -4.91 -1.09 4.13
CA VAL A 273 -6.21 -1.06 4.84
C VAL A 273 -7.24 -0.27 4.05
N VAL A 274 -6.87 0.90 3.52
CA VAL A 274 -7.76 1.77 2.70
C VAL A 274 -8.36 1.03 1.49
N ARG A 275 -7.72 -0.02 1.00
CA ARG A 275 -8.18 -0.80 -0.16
C ARG A 275 -9.16 -1.90 0.19
N LEU A 276 -9.22 -2.29 1.47
CA LEU A 276 -10.09 -3.37 1.90
C LEU A 276 -11.53 -2.88 1.86
N PRO A 277 -12.43 -3.60 1.19
CA PRO A 277 -13.84 -3.23 1.20
C PRO A 277 -14.36 -3.29 2.64
N VAL A 278 -15.00 -2.21 3.09
CA VAL A 278 -15.76 -2.21 4.34
C VAL A 278 -16.98 -3.08 4.10
N ARG A 279 -16.98 -4.32 4.62
CA ARG A 279 -18.22 -5.11 4.69
C ARG A 279 -19.15 -4.35 5.63
N ARG A 280 -20.28 -3.86 5.12
CA ARG A 280 -21.35 -3.43 6.01
C ARG A 280 -21.76 -4.66 6.83
N PRO A 281 -21.81 -4.58 8.17
CA PRO A 281 -22.40 -5.66 8.94
C PRO A 281 -23.80 -5.91 8.36
N HIS A 282 -24.13 -7.17 8.07
CA HIS A 282 -25.49 -7.55 7.70
C HIS A 282 -26.39 -7.08 8.85
N ARG A 283 -27.16 -6.01 8.60
CA ARG A 283 -28.21 -5.55 9.50
C ARG A 283 -29.42 -6.45 9.34
#